data_AF-A0A4V3IDR1-F1
#
_entry.id   AF-A0A4V3IDR1-F1
#
_cell.length_a   1.000
_cell.length_b   1.000
_cell.length_c   1.000
_cell.angle_alpha   90.00
_cell.angle_beta   90.00
_cell.angle_gamma   90.00
#
_symmetry.space_group_name_H-M   'P 1'
#
loop_
_entity.id
_entity.type
_entity.pdbx_description
1 polymer ?
#
loop_
_entity_poly.entity_id
_entity_poly.type
_entity_poly.pdbx_seq_one_letter_code
_entity_poly.pdbx_strand_id
1 'polypeptide(L)'
;MTAAWGPRIGEGFCRQYYPVWLFFVRSAIALPVALLLMAIAIPALAGSSVNSLLIVALLVVAPALIALFVSVHRVDIFGRRVAAELDQAGYPSDGLVPLRTTNQFDRWRATHNIPTEAIIGIGNRRYGQGGN
;
A
#
# COMPACT_ATOMS: atom_id res chain seq x y z
N MET A 1 10.53 10.60 -0.26
CA MET A 1 9.38 10.81 0.65
C MET A 1 9.11 9.57 1.50
N THR A 2 10.10 9.11 2.26
CA THR A 2 10.02 8.05 3.29
C THR A 2 9.67 8.61 4.68
N ALA A 3 9.48 9.92 4.79
CA ALA A 3 9.57 10.67 6.05
C ALA A 3 8.39 10.46 7.02
N ALA A 4 7.19 10.13 6.55
CA ALA A 4 6.01 10.07 7.44
C ALA A 4 5.92 8.78 8.28
N TRP A 5 6.47 7.67 7.76
CA TRP A 5 6.38 6.35 8.37
C TRP A 5 7.65 5.95 9.12
N GLY A 6 8.84 6.30 8.62
CA GLY A 6 10.13 5.94 9.24
C GLY A 6 10.19 6.17 10.76
N PRO A 7 9.78 7.35 11.28
CA PRO A 7 9.79 7.62 12.71
C PRO A 7 8.77 6.82 13.55
N ARG A 8 7.76 6.19 12.91
CA ARG A 8 6.66 5.50 13.60
C ARG A 8 6.78 3.99 13.61
N ILE A 9 7.25 3.41 12.50
CA ILE A 9 7.39 1.95 12.34
C ILE A 9 8.85 1.48 12.44
N GLY A 10 9.82 2.40 12.44
CA GLY A 10 11.24 2.09 12.45
C GLY A 10 11.80 1.85 11.05
N GLU A 11 13.12 2.00 10.93
CA GLU A 11 13.84 1.88 9.65
C GLU A 11 13.70 0.48 9.04
N GLY A 12 13.76 -0.58 9.87
CA GLY A 12 13.67 -1.96 9.39
C GLY A 12 12.34 -2.27 8.70
N PHE A 13 11.22 -1.96 9.34
CA PHE A 13 9.91 -2.09 8.69
C PHE A 13 9.74 -1.11 7.53
N CYS A 14 10.29 0.12 7.63
CA CYS A 14 10.20 1.09 6.53
C CYS A 14 10.90 0.60 5.26
N ARG A 15 12.05 -0.09 5.36
CA ARG A 15 12.74 -0.69 4.21
C ARG A 15 11.89 -1.76 3.52
N GLN A 16 11.18 -2.59 4.28
CA GLN A 16 10.28 -3.59 3.71
C GLN A 16 8.98 -2.99 3.16
N TYR A 17 8.47 -1.95 3.81
CA TYR A 17 7.25 -1.27 3.41
C TYR A 17 7.44 -0.45 2.13
N TYR A 18 8.61 0.16 1.93
CA TYR A 18 8.89 1.05 0.81
C TYR A 18 8.57 0.47 -0.58
N PRO A 19 8.99 -0.76 -0.97
CA PRO A 19 8.65 -1.33 -2.27
C PRO A 19 7.13 -1.57 -2.43
N VAL A 20 6.44 -1.95 -1.35
CA VAL A 20 4.98 -2.15 -1.35
C VAL A 20 4.26 -0.81 -1.53
N TRP A 21 4.71 0.22 -0.82
CA TRP A 21 4.19 1.57 -0.92
C TRP A 21 4.43 2.18 -2.30
N LEU A 22 5.63 2.00 -2.88
CA LEU A 22 5.97 2.48 -4.21
C LEU A 22 5.07 1.83 -5.29
N PHE A 23 4.80 0.53 -5.15
CA PHE A 23 3.89 -0.18 -6.04
C PHE A 23 2.45 0.33 -5.92
N PHE A 24 1.99 0.60 -4.69
CA PHE A 24 0.69 1.21 -4.45
C PHE A 24 0.57 2.61 -5.06
N VAL A 25 1.55 3.49 -4.83
CA VAL A 25 1.56 4.85 -5.40
C VAL A 25 1.56 4.81 -6.92
N ARG A 26 2.40 3.96 -7.52
CA ARG A 26 2.44 3.79 -8.98
C ARG A 26 1.09 3.33 -9.53
N SER A 27 0.44 2.35 -8.90
CA SER A 27 -0.87 1.86 -9.32
C SER A 27 -1.98 2.91 -9.12
N ALA A 28 -1.92 3.67 -8.02
CA ALA A 28 -2.86 4.75 -7.74
C ALA A 28 -2.73 5.92 -8.75
N ILE A 29 -1.52 6.19 -9.26
CA ILE A 29 -1.28 7.18 -10.33
C ILE A 29 -1.63 6.61 -11.71
N ALA A 30 -1.43 5.31 -11.95
CA ALA A 30 -1.71 4.69 -13.23
C ALA A 30 -3.19 4.80 -13.63
N LEU A 31 -4.11 4.75 -12.67
CA LEU A 31 -5.55 4.85 -12.91
C LEU A 31 -5.99 6.23 -13.49
N PRO A 32 -5.69 7.39 -12.86
CA PRO A 32 -6.02 8.69 -13.44
C PRO A 32 -5.28 8.95 -14.76
N VAL A 33 -4.05 8.46 -14.92
CA VAL A 33 -3.33 8.55 -16.21
C VAL A 33 -4.05 7.74 -17.30
N ALA A 34 -4.47 6.52 -17.00
CA ALA A 34 -5.23 5.67 -17.92
C ALA A 34 -6.58 6.31 -18.32
N LEU A 35 -7.29 6.91 -17.36
CA LEU A 35 -8.53 7.66 -17.63
C LEU A 35 -8.29 8.89 -18.48
N LEU A 36 -7.20 9.63 -18.25
CA LEU A 36 -6.85 10.81 -19.03
C LEU A 36 -6.46 10.43 -20.47
N LEU A 37 -5.70 9.35 -20.66
CA LEU A 37 -5.40 8.80 -21.99
C LEU A 37 -6.68 8.34 -22.71
N MET A 38 -7.61 7.72 -22.00
CA MET A 38 -8.92 7.35 -22.55
C MET A 38 -9.71 8.59 -23.00
N ALA A 39 -9.75 9.65 -22.17
CA ALA A 39 -10.45 10.89 -22.51
C ALA A 39 -9.91 11.56 -23.79
N ILE A 40 -8.61 11.41 -24.07
CA ILE A 40 -7.97 11.89 -25.31
C ILE A 40 -8.26 10.95 -26.49
N ALA A 41 -8.32 9.64 -26.25
CA ALA A 41 -8.54 8.64 -27.29
C ALA A 41 -10.00 8.57 -27.78
N ILE A 42 -10.99 8.83 -26.91
CA ILE A 42 -12.42 8.76 -27.25
C ILE A 42 -12.81 9.68 -28.42
N PRO A 43 -12.39 10.97 -28.47
CA PRO A 43 -12.66 11.85 -29.61
C PRO A 43 -12.06 11.34 -30.93
N ALA A 44 -10.88 10.72 -30.89
CA ALA A 44 -10.24 10.14 -32.08
C ALA A 44 -10.99 8.89 -32.60
N LEU A 45 -11.83 8.30 -31.76
CA LEU A 45 -12.63 7.10 -32.04
C LEU A 45 -14.12 7.44 -32.26
N ALA A 46 -14.48 8.72 -32.42
CA ALA A 46 -15.88 9.19 -32.50
C ALA A 46 -16.72 8.57 -33.63
N GLY A 47 -16.09 7.96 -34.65
CA GLY A 47 -16.77 7.22 -35.74
C GLY A 47 -16.85 5.70 -35.54
N SER A 48 -16.38 5.17 -34.41
CA SER A 48 -16.31 3.73 -34.15
C SER A 48 -17.54 3.20 -33.41
N SER A 49 -17.79 1.89 -33.52
CA SER A 49 -18.93 1.25 -32.87
C SER A 49 -18.82 1.34 -31.33
N VAL A 50 -19.96 1.43 -30.64
CA VAL A 50 -20.03 1.46 -29.16
C VAL A 50 -19.28 0.27 -28.54
N ASN A 51 -19.29 -0.89 -29.19
CA ASN A 51 -18.54 -2.07 -28.76
C ASN A 51 -17.02 -1.86 -28.79
N SER A 52 -16.49 -1.15 -29.81
CA SER A 52 -15.06 -0.81 -29.90
C SER A 52 -14.63 0.10 -28.75
N LEU A 53 -15.46 1.09 -28.40
CA LEU A 53 -15.21 1.98 -27.27
C LEU A 53 -15.24 1.22 -25.93
N LEU A 54 -16.18 0.28 -25.75
CA LEU A 54 -16.25 -0.56 -24.55
C LEU A 54 -15.04 -1.48 -24.41
N ILE A 55 -14.56 -2.08 -25.50
CA ILE A 55 -13.36 -2.95 -25.47
C ILE A 55 -12.12 -2.15 -25.10
N VAL A 56 -11.92 -0.98 -25.71
CA VAL A 56 -10.81 -0.07 -25.35
C VAL A 56 -10.92 0.36 -23.89
N ALA A 57 -12.14 0.69 -23.43
CA ALA A 57 -12.34 1.06 -22.05
C ALA A 57 -12.00 -0.06 -21.07
N LEU A 58 -12.40 -1.29 -21.38
CA LEU A 58 -12.09 -2.47 -20.58
C LEU A 58 -10.58 -2.75 -20.55
N LEU A 59 -9.90 -2.70 -21.71
CA LEU A 59 -8.47 -2.96 -21.82
C LEU A 59 -7.60 -1.93 -21.09
N VAL A 60 -8.08 -0.70 -20.95
CA VAL A 60 -7.33 0.37 -20.28
C VAL A 60 -7.65 0.41 -18.78
N VAL A 61 -8.92 0.27 -18.39
CA VAL A 61 -9.36 0.42 -17.00
C VAL A 61 -9.19 -0.87 -16.20
N ALA A 62 -9.46 -2.04 -16.77
CA ALA A 62 -9.40 -3.30 -16.03
C ALA A 62 -7.99 -3.61 -15.50
N PRO A 63 -6.89 -3.46 -16.26
CA PRO A 63 -5.55 -3.67 -15.73
C PRO A 63 -5.18 -2.68 -14.62
N ALA A 64 -5.62 -1.42 -14.73
CA ALA A 64 -5.38 -0.40 -13.71
C ALA A 64 -6.13 -0.72 -12.40
N LEU A 65 -7.37 -1.20 -12.49
CA LEU A 65 -8.14 -1.67 -11.33
C LEU A 65 -7.52 -2.91 -10.69
N ILE A 66 -7.09 -3.88 -11.49
CA ILE A 66 -6.40 -5.09 -11.00
C ILE A 66 -5.11 -4.69 -10.28
N ALA A 67 -4.30 -3.80 -10.86
CA ALA A 67 -3.06 -3.32 -10.24
C ALA A 67 -3.32 -2.62 -8.90
N LEU A 68 -4.38 -1.81 -8.82
CA LEU A 68 -4.80 -1.16 -7.58
C LEU A 68 -5.23 -2.19 -6.53
N PHE A 69 -6.05 -3.17 -6.90
CA PHE A 69 -6.50 -4.24 -6.00
C PHE A 69 -5.33 -5.07 -5.47
N VAL A 70 -4.42 -5.49 -6.34
CA VAL A 70 -3.19 -6.21 -5.95
C VAL A 70 -2.34 -5.36 -5.01
N SER A 71 -2.23 -4.06 -5.25
CA SER A 71 -1.49 -3.15 -4.38
C SER A 71 -2.08 -3.07 -2.98
N VAL A 72 -3.40 -2.92 -2.88
CA VAL A 72 -4.14 -2.91 -1.61
C VAL A 72 -3.92 -4.23 -0.87
N HIS A 73 -4.04 -5.34 -1.58
CA HIS A 73 -3.83 -6.67 -1.01
C HIS A 73 -2.41 -6.87 -0.46
N ARG A 74 -1.38 -6.32 -1.12
CA ARG A 74 0.01 -6.37 -0.65
C ARG A 74 0.23 -5.54 0.61
N VAL A 75 -0.40 -4.36 0.71
CA VAL A 75 -0.37 -3.55 1.93
C VAL A 75 -1.01 -4.30 3.09
N ASP A 76 -2.13 -4.99 2.84
CA ASP A 76 -2.84 -5.77 3.85
C ASP A 76 -2.04 -7.01 4.30
N ILE A 77 -1.40 -7.72 3.37
CA ILE A 77 -0.47 -8.82 3.72
C ILE A 77 0.66 -8.30 4.61
N PHE A 78 1.24 -7.15 4.28
CA PHE A 78 2.31 -6.57 5.09
C PHE A 78 1.79 -6.16 6.48
N GLY A 79 0.59 -5.57 6.57
CA GLY A 79 -0.07 -5.26 7.84
C GLY A 79 -0.29 -6.49 8.71
N ARG A 80 -0.73 -7.63 8.14
CA ARG A 80 -0.84 -8.90 8.88
C ARG A 80 0.50 -9.42 9.37
N ARG A 81 1.55 -9.27 8.56
CA ARG A 81 2.90 -9.68 8.94
C ARG A 81 3.39 -8.88 10.14
N VAL A 82 3.22 -7.56 10.12
CA VAL A 82 3.57 -6.69 11.26
C VAL A 82 2.77 -7.09 12.51
N ALA A 83 1.48 -7.36 12.38
CA ALA A 83 0.63 -7.81 13.49
C ALA A 83 1.14 -9.12 14.10
N ALA A 84 1.45 -10.11 13.26
CA ALA A 84 1.99 -11.39 13.70
C ALA A 84 3.35 -11.25 14.40
N GLU A 85 4.19 -10.32 13.96
CA GLU A 85 5.48 -10.04 14.61
C GLU A 85 5.34 -9.32 15.95
N LEU A 86 4.34 -8.46 16.09
CA LEU A 86 4.00 -7.82 17.36
C LEU A 86 3.42 -8.82 18.35
N ASP A 87 2.55 -9.71 17.88
CA ASP A 87 1.95 -10.77 18.68
C ASP A 87 3.02 -11.74 19.21
N GLN A 88 3.97 -12.17 18.35
CA GLN A 88 5.14 -12.96 18.75
C GLN A 88 6.03 -12.26 19.80
N ALA A 89 6.02 -10.92 19.83
CA ALA A 89 6.77 -10.13 20.80
C ALA A 89 5.98 -9.83 22.08
N GLY A 90 4.78 -10.39 22.25
CA GLY A 90 3.93 -10.19 23.43
C GLY A 90 3.03 -8.97 23.36
N TYR A 91 2.84 -8.38 22.18
CA TYR A 91 1.93 -7.27 21.92
C TYR A 91 0.74 -7.78 21.09
N PRO A 92 -0.28 -8.37 21.72
CA PRO A 92 -1.43 -8.91 21.02
C PRO A 92 -2.14 -7.79 20.27
N SER A 93 -2.50 -8.08 19.03
CA SER A 93 -3.31 -7.16 18.23
C SER A 93 -4.44 -7.91 17.57
N ASP A 94 -5.67 -7.50 17.87
CA ASP A 94 -6.87 -8.11 17.33
C ASP A 94 -7.12 -7.56 15.92
N GLY A 95 -6.24 -7.93 14.98
CA GLY A 95 -6.44 -7.70 13.55
C GLY A 95 -5.27 -7.07 12.80
N LEU A 96 -5.60 -6.50 11.65
CA LEU A 96 -4.65 -6.01 10.66
C LEU A 96 -4.07 -4.65 11.05
N VAL A 97 -2.75 -4.49 11.02
CA VAL A 97 -2.12 -3.18 11.24
C VAL A 97 -2.48 -2.24 10.08
N PRO A 98 -3.19 -1.12 10.34
CA PRO A 98 -3.64 -0.23 9.27
C PRO A 98 -2.50 0.68 8.81
N LEU A 99 -1.77 0.25 7.79
CA LEU A 99 -0.58 0.97 7.26
C LEU A 99 -0.90 1.95 6.12
N ARG A 100 -2.18 2.15 5.80
CA ARG A 100 -2.63 3.04 4.73
C ARG A 100 -2.57 4.52 5.12
N THR A 101 -2.84 4.82 6.39
CA THR A 101 -2.82 6.20 6.90
C THR A 101 -2.19 6.25 8.30
N THR A 102 -1.40 7.29 8.56
CA THR A 102 -0.76 7.49 9.86
C THR A 102 -1.77 7.62 11.00
N ASN A 103 -2.89 8.29 10.75
CA ASN A 103 -3.94 8.50 11.75
C ASN A 103 -4.69 7.22 12.13
N GLN A 104 -4.83 6.25 11.22
CA GLN A 104 -5.41 4.95 11.56
C GLN A 104 -4.40 4.09 12.32
N PHE A 105 -3.13 4.14 11.93
CA PHE A 105 -2.06 3.45 12.64
C PHE A 105 -1.91 3.94 14.08
N ASP A 106 -1.83 5.25 14.29
CA ASP A 106 -1.65 5.84 15.63
C ASP A 106 -2.84 5.49 16.55
N ARG A 107 -4.07 5.51 16.02
CA ARG A 107 -5.28 5.09 16.77
C ARG A 107 -5.29 3.60 17.09
N TRP A 108 -4.95 2.75 16.12
CA TRP A 108 -4.87 1.31 16.31
C TRP A 108 -3.84 0.96 17.38
N ARG A 109 -2.66 1.58 17.32
CA ARG A 109 -1.57 1.42 18.29
C ARG A 109 -2.02 1.80 19.70
N ALA A 110 -2.68 2.95 19.84
CA ALA A 110 -3.22 3.42 21.11
C ALA A 110 -4.30 2.47 21.66
N THR A 111 -5.16 1.94 20.80
CA THR A 111 -6.23 0.99 21.19
C THR A 111 -5.65 -0.30 21.76
N HIS A 112 -4.51 -0.75 21.25
CA HIS A 112 -3.85 -2.00 21.68
C HIS A 112 -2.72 -1.77 22.70
N ASN A 113 -2.56 -0.56 23.23
CA ASN A 113 -1.49 -0.19 24.17
C ASN A 113 -0.07 -0.56 23.69
N ILE A 114 0.19 -0.47 22.39
CA ILE A 114 1.49 -0.82 21.81
C ILE A 114 2.39 0.43 21.81
N PRO A 115 3.53 0.44 22.51
CA PRO A 115 4.43 1.58 22.47
C PRO A 115 5.10 1.70 21.09
N THR A 116 5.32 2.93 20.61
CA THR A 116 5.99 3.16 19.31
C THR A 116 7.38 2.53 19.31
N GLU A 117 8.06 2.59 20.45
CA GLU A 117 9.39 2.07 20.70
C GLU A 117 9.45 0.55 20.54
N ALA A 118 8.39 -0.17 20.92
CA ALA A 118 8.29 -1.61 20.69
C ALA A 118 8.21 -1.92 19.19
N ILE A 119 7.39 -1.20 18.45
CA ILE A 119 7.24 -1.39 16.99
C ILE A 119 8.57 -1.11 16.28
N ILE A 120 9.21 0.02 16.60
CA ILE A 120 10.53 0.38 16.06
C ILE A 120 11.57 -0.68 16.44
N GLY A 121 11.60 -1.09 17.71
CA GLY A 121 12.56 -2.06 18.23
C GLY A 121 12.45 -3.41 17.54
N ILE A 122 11.22 -3.92 17.34
CA ILE A 122 10.95 -5.18 16.64
C ILE A 122 11.36 -5.06 15.17
N GLY A 123 10.94 -3.99 14.48
CA GLY A 123 11.27 -3.75 13.09
C GLY A 123 12.78 -3.68 12.84
N ASN A 124 13.49 -2.92 13.68
CA ASN A 124 14.94 -2.77 13.57
C ASN A 124 15.70 -4.04 13.95
N ARG A 125 15.24 -4.80 14.96
CA ARG A 125 15.87 -6.07 15.32
C ARG A 125 15.76 -7.10 14.20
N ARG A 126 14.60 -7.16 13.53
CA ARG A 126 14.33 -8.19 12.51
C ARG A 126 14.81 -7.81 11.11
N TYR A 127 14.84 -6.51 10.80
CA TYR A 127 15.11 -6.02 9.45
C TYR A 127 16.17 -4.90 9.37
N GLY A 128 16.70 -4.45 10.50
CA GLY A 128 17.75 -3.42 10.55
C GLY A 128 19.16 -3.97 10.30
N GLN A 129 19.43 -5.26 10.57
CA GLN A 129 20.76 -5.87 10.44
C GLN A 129 21.07 -6.45 9.04
N GLY A 130 20.67 -5.75 7.98
CA GLY A 130 20.95 -6.12 6.58
C GLY A 130 22.02 -5.27 5.90
N GLY A 131 22.97 -4.73 6.67
CA GLY A 131 24.08 -3.94 6.14
C GLY A 131 25.40 -4.43 6.72
N ASN A 132 25.83 -5.61 6.27
CA ASN A 132 27.24 -6.02 6.18
C ASN A 132 27.43 -6.64 4.80
#